data_AF-A0A7M1XQP4-F1
#
_entry.id   AF-A0A7M1XQP4-F1
#
_cell.length_a   1.000
_cell.length_b   1.000
_cell.length_c   1.000
_cell.angle_alpha   90.00
_cell.angle_beta   90.00
_cell.angle_gamma   90.00
#
_symmetry.space_group_name_H-M   'P 1'
#
loop_
_entity.id
_entity.type
_entity.pdbx_description
1 polymer ?
#
loop_
_entity_poly.entity_id
_entity_poly.type
_entity_poly.pdbx_seq_one_letter_code
_entity_poly.pdbx_strand_id
1 'polypeptide(L)'
;MQLIFSEFAVFSGCREVFQNFNAETRQICVKTVYSFTMDSIQKFHSDLEKIKKYNRTSGGRYDGEKACREAAELLVRENPSVRELAMAVSDYWLNAYILSSADIQNEPSDIHMEKLEAMQALLQGDDQTDALEAEDWKELCSIVNAEAEDLPMDLLNDLMAVFLDHQAF
;
A
#
# COMPACT_ATOMS: atom_id res chain seq x y z
N MET A 1 -17.44 5.77 -20.94
CA MET A 1 -16.39 4.90 -21.55
C MET A 1 -14.98 5.53 -21.49
N GLN A 2 -14.82 6.76 -20.95
CA GLN A 2 -13.50 7.37 -20.73
C GLN A 2 -12.89 7.06 -19.35
N LEU A 3 -13.70 6.67 -18.36
CA LEU A 3 -13.24 6.44 -16.97
C LEU A 3 -12.51 5.11 -16.74
N ILE A 4 -12.66 4.13 -17.65
CA ILE A 4 -12.08 2.78 -17.47
C ILE A 4 -10.60 2.72 -17.93
N PHE A 5 -10.13 3.75 -18.63
CA PHE A 5 -8.76 3.77 -19.17
C PHE A 5 -7.71 4.33 -18.21
N SER A 6 -8.10 5.00 -17.12
CA SER A 6 -7.15 5.51 -16.11
C SER A 6 -6.73 4.44 -15.11
N GLU A 7 -7.61 3.51 -14.75
CA GLU A 7 -7.33 2.44 -13.76
C GLU A 7 -6.43 1.31 -14.31
N PHE A 8 -6.23 1.23 -15.63
CA PHE A 8 -5.38 0.21 -16.26
C PHE A 8 -3.92 0.63 -16.44
N ALA A 9 -3.53 1.82 -15.94
CA ALA A 9 -2.18 2.34 -16.09
C ALA A 9 -1.12 1.50 -15.33
N VAL A 10 -1.52 0.82 -14.25
CA VAL A 10 -0.66 0.08 -13.31
C VAL A 10 0.12 -1.10 -13.93
N PHE A 11 -0.19 -1.51 -15.16
CA PHE A 11 0.59 -2.53 -15.91
C PHE A 11 1.05 -1.99 -17.26
N SER A 12 2.09 -1.16 -17.22
CA SER A 12 2.74 -0.52 -18.38
C SER A 12 3.15 -1.47 -19.52
N GLY A 13 3.45 -2.73 -19.22
CA GLY A 13 3.78 -3.75 -20.23
C GLY A 13 2.57 -4.32 -20.98
N CYS A 14 1.34 -4.08 -20.53
CA CYS A 14 0.13 -4.72 -21.07
C CYS A 14 -0.79 -3.77 -21.83
N ARG A 15 -0.51 -2.46 -21.87
CA ARG A 15 -1.40 -1.45 -22.47
C ARG A 15 -1.67 -1.70 -23.96
N GLU A 16 -0.64 -2.00 -24.75
CA GLU A 16 -0.78 -2.30 -26.18
C GLU A 16 -1.50 -3.64 -26.44
N VAL A 17 -1.26 -4.64 -25.59
CA VAL A 17 -1.92 -5.95 -25.68
C VAL A 17 -3.40 -5.83 -25.33
N PHE A 18 -3.73 -5.02 -24.31
CA PHE A 18 -5.10 -4.77 -23.86
C PHE A 18 -5.94 -4.02 -24.89
N GLN A 19 -5.34 -3.06 -25.61
CA GLN A 19 -6.00 -2.36 -26.72
C GLN A 19 -6.29 -3.27 -27.92
N ASN A 20 -5.61 -4.40 -28.06
CA ASN A 20 -5.90 -5.39 -29.11
C ASN A 20 -6.99 -6.39 -28.70
N PHE A 21 -7.38 -6.43 -27.43
CA PHE A 21 -8.49 -7.26 -26.97
C PHE A 21 -9.85 -6.67 -27.33
N ASN A 22 -10.81 -7.54 -27.59
CA ASN A 22 -12.20 -7.15 -27.77
C ASN A 22 -12.81 -6.66 -26.42
N ALA A 23 -13.97 -6.00 -26.48
CA ALA A 23 -14.58 -5.39 -25.31
C ALA A 23 -14.90 -6.38 -24.17
N GLU A 24 -15.30 -7.61 -24.48
CA GLU A 24 -15.59 -8.64 -23.48
C GLU A 24 -14.31 -9.11 -22.78
N THR A 25 -13.25 -9.39 -23.54
CA THR A 25 -11.96 -9.82 -22.98
C THR A 25 -11.33 -8.73 -22.11
N ARG A 26 -11.46 -7.45 -22.50
CA ARG A 26 -11.05 -6.32 -21.66
C ARG A 26 -11.81 -6.29 -20.34
N GLN A 27 -13.14 -6.46 -20.37
CA GLN A 27 -13.95 -6.40 -19.17
C GLN A 27 -13.71 -7.59 -18.23
N ILE A 28 -13.36 -8.76 -18.77
CA ILE A 28 -12.89 -9.90 -17.98
C ILE A 28 -11.55 -9.58 -17.32
N CYS A 29 -10.57 -9.07 -18.06
CA CYS A 29 -9.28 -8.68 -17.49
C CYS A 29 -9.41 -7.62 -16.39
N VAL A 30 -10.25 -6.60 -16.57
CA VAL A 30 -10.54 -5.58 -15.55
C VAL A 30 -11.09 -6.24 -14.28
N LYS A 31 -12.11 -7.08 -14.42
CA LYS A 31 -12.70 -7.79 -13.27
C LYS A 31 -11.70 -8.71 -12.58
N THR A 32 -10.84 -9.37 -13.33
CA THR A 32 -9.84 -10.29 -12.75
C THR A 32 -8.76 -9.54 -12.00
N VAL A 33 -8.25 -8.42 -12.53
CA VAL A 33 -7.25 -7.57 -11.84
C VAL A 33 -7.88 -7.00 -10.57
N TYR A 34 -9.06 -6.38 -10.68
CA TYR A 34 -9.76 -5.79 -9.54
C TYR A 34 -10.13 -6.83 -8.46
N SER A 35 -10.53 -8.04 -8.85
CA SER A 35 -10.78 -9.13 -7.90
C SER A 35 -9.50 -9.60 -7.21
N PHE A 36 -8.37 -9.61 -7.92
CA PHE A 36 -7.08 -10.01 -7.37
C PHE A 36 -6.55 -8.96 -6.38
N THR A 37 -6.76 -7.67 -6.64
CA THR A 37 -6.34 -6.58 -5.74
C THR A 37 -7.25 -6.45 -4.51
N MET A 38 -8.57 -6.57 -4.67
CA MET A 38 -9.49 -6.72 -3.52
C MET A 38 -9.11 -7.89 -2.62
N ASP A 39 -8.66 -9.01 -3.21
CA ASP A 39 -8.20 -10.17 -2.44
C ASP A 39 -6.82 -9.93 -1.78
N SER A 40 -5.94 -9.10 -2.38
CA SER A 40 -4.59 -8.85 -1.84
C SER A 40 -4.62 -7.96 -0.60
N ILE A 41 -5.40 -6.88 -0.60
CA ILE A 41 -5.52 -5.98 0.56
C ILE A 41 -6.27 -6.68 1.70
N GLN A 42 -7.33 -7.43 1.42
CA GLN A 42 -8.04 -8.23 2.45
C GLN A 42 -7.14 -9.30 3.06
N LYS A 43 -6.28 -9.93 2.25
CA LYS A 43 -5.27 -10.87 2.76
C LYS A 43 -4.25 -10.15 3.64
N PHE A 44 -3.78 -8.98 3.22
CA PHE A 44 -2.85 -8.16 4.01
C PHE A 44 -3.44 -7.80 5.38
N HIS A 45 -4.67 -7.29 5.42
CA HIS A 45 -5.41 -7.03 6.65
C HIS A 45 -5.52 -8.28 7.54
N SER A 46 -5.89 -9.43 6.95
CA SER A 46 -5.99 -10.71 7.66
C SER A 46 -4.65 -11.14 8.28
N ASP A 47 -3.53 -10.85 7.61
CA ASP A 47 -2.19 -11.16 8.12
C ASP A 47 -1.76 -10.18 9.22
N LEU A 48 -2.12 -8.90 9.14
CA LEU A 48 -1.94 -7.92 10.24
C LEU A 48 -2.67 -8.35 11.51
N GLU A 49 -3.94 -8.74 11.38
CA GLU A 49 -4.74 -9.24 12.51
C GLU A 49 -4.13 -10.48 13.16
N LYS A 50 -3.54 -11.38 12.35
CA LYS A 50 -2.81 -12.55 12.87
C LYS A 50 -1.56 -12.14 13.64
N ILE A 51 -0.79 -11.16 13.16
CA ILE A 51 0.40 -10.64 13.86
C ILE A 51 0.00 -10.06 15.22
N LYS A 52 -1.00 -9.19 15.25
CA LYS A 52 -1.55 -8.58 16.48
C LYS A 52 -2.03 -9.65 17.46
N LYS A 53 -2.81 -10.63 16.99
CA LYS A 53 -3.31 -11.73 17.82
C LYS A 53 -2.19 -12.64 18.34
N TYR A 54 -1.22 -12.99 17.50
CA TYR A 54 -0.10 -13.84 17.89
C TYR A 54 0.67 -13.23 19.05
N ASN A 55 1.02 -11.95 18.95
CA ASN A 55 1.73 -11.22 20.01
C ASN A 55 0.91 -11.06 21.31
N ARG A 56 -0.42 -11.14 21.25
CA ARG A 56 -1.28 -11.18 22.47
C ARG A 56 -1.27 -12.53 23.18
N THR A 57 -1.03 -13.62 22.44
CA THR A 57 -1.20 -15.01 22.94
C THR A 57 0.10 -15.71 23.28
N SER A 58 1.26 -15.13 22.95
CA SER A 58 2.60 -15.73 23.06
C SER A 58 3.13 -15.91 24.51
N GLY A 59 2.26 -15.97 25.51
CA GLY A 59 2.60 -16.39 26.88
C GLY A 59 3.16 -15.29 27.81
N GLY A 60 3.09 -14.02 27.39
CA GLY A 60 3.53 -12.85 28.17
C GLY A 60 2.56 -11.66 28.08
N ARG A 61 2.99 -10.50 28.58
CA ARG A 61 2.32 -9.20 28.33
C ARG A 61 2.44 -8.90 26.83
N TYR A 62 1.35 -8.44 26.22
CA TYR A 62 1.34 -8.03 24.82
C TYR A 62 2.44 -7.00 24.55
N ASP A 63 3.22 -7.25 23.49
CA ASP A 63 4.30 -6.37 23.03
C ASP A 63 3.86 -5.69 21.73
N GLY A 64 3.28 -4.50 21.87
CA GLY A 64 2.77 -3.74 20.74
C GLY A 64 3.88 -3.18 19.83
N GLU A 65 5.06 -2.85 20.39
CA GLU A 65 6.20 -2.43 19.57
C GLU A 65 6.65 -3.58 18.66
N LYS A 66 6.79 -4.78 19.22
CA LYS A 66 7.12 -5.96 18.42
C LYS A 66 6.06 -6.25 17.36
N ALA A 67 4.78 -6.19 17.71
CA ALA A 67 3.69 -6.40 16.76
C ALA A 67 3.73 -5.38 15.60
N CYS A 68 4.01 -4.12 15.89
CA CYS A 68 4.13 -3.09 14.86
C CYS A 68 5.36 -3.29 13.97
N ARG A 69 6.50 -3.72 14.53
CA ARG A 69 7.69 -4.04 13.72
C ARG A 69 7.43 -5.21 12.77
N GLU A 70 6.77 -6.26 13.26
CA GLU A 70 6.35 -7.39 12.40
C GLU A 70 5.35 -6.96 11.32
N ALA A 71 4.46 -6.01 11.61
CA ALA A 71 3.53 -5.43 10.63
C ALA A 71 4.25 -4.58 9.56
N ALA A 72 5.23 -3.76 9.94
CA ALA A 72 6.07 -3.02 9.00
C ALA A 72 6.87 -3.97 8.09
N GLU A 73 7.45 -5.04 8.66
CA GLU A 73 8.14 -6.08 7.90
C GLU A 73 7.21 -6.82 6.92
N LEU A 74 5.93 -6.99 7.27
CA LEU A 74 4.92 -7.57 6.37
C LEU A 74 4.77 -6.73 5.11
N LEU A 75 4.65 -5.39 5.22
CA LEU A 75 4.55 -4.49 4.07
C LEU A 75 5.77 -4.64 3.15
N VAL A 76 6.98 -4.66 3.71
CA VAL A 76 8.22 -4.86 2.92
C VAL A 76 8.21 -6.21 2.21
N ARG A 77 7.76 -7.27 2.89
CA ARG A 77 7.73 -8.63 2.33
C ARG A 77 6.73 -8.78 1.19
N GLU A 78 5.59 -8.11 1.25
CA GLU A 78 4.58 -8.16 0.19
C GLU A 78 4.95 -7.31 -1.04
N ASN A 79 5.98 -6.45 -0.95
CA ASN A 79 6.43 -5.59 -2.06
C ASN A 79 7.91 -5.81 -2.45
N PRO A 80 8.32 -7.04 -2.84
CA PRO A 80 9.73 -7.36 -3.08
C PRO A 80 10.34 -6.61 -4.28
N SER A 81 9.52 -6.19 -5.26
CA SER A 81 9.98 -5.45 -6.44
C SER A 81 10.35 -4.00 -6.16
N VAL A 82 9.86 -3.44 -5.06
CA VAL A 82 10.11 -2.05 -4.62
C VAL A 82 10.50 -2.03 -3.15
N ARG A 83 11.36 -2.96 -2.77
CA ARG A 83 11.70 -3.22 -1.37
C ARG A 83 12.18 -1.97 -0.63
N GLU A 84 13.08 -1.19 -1.22
CA GLU A 84 13.65 0.00 -0.57
C GLU A 84 12.57 1.09 -0.36
N LEU A 85 11.72 1.32 -1.36
CA LEU A 85 10.55 2.20 -1.22
C LEU A 85 9.59 1.69 -0.14
N ALA A 86 9.28 0.39 -0.12
CA ALA A 86 8.41 -0.20 0.90
C ALA A 86 9.02 -0.09 2.30
N MET A 87 10.35 -0.21 2.43
CA MET A 87 11.07 0.04 3.69
C MET A 87 10.89 1.48 4.14
N ALA A 88 11.13 2.47 3.27
CA ALA A 88 10.95 3.88 3.59
C ALA A 88 9.50 4.22 3.98
N VAL A 89 8.51 3.68 3.28
CA VAL A 89 7.08 3.82 3.61
C VAL A 89 6.76 3.17 4.98
N SER A 90 7.30 1.98 5.24
CA SER A 90 7.09 1.29 6.52
C SER A 90 7.73 2.04 7.70
N ASP A 91 8.90 2.65 7.47
CA ASP A 91 9.59 3.48 8.46
C ASP A 91 8.80 4.76 8.74
N TYR A 92 8.23 5.39 7.71
CA TYR A 92 7.32 6.52 7.90
C TYR A 92 6.15 6.13 8.80
N TRP A 93 5.45 5.04 8.49
CA TRP A 93 4.32 4.57 9.30
C TRP A 93 4.71 4.32 10.77
N LEU A 94 5.83 3.63 11.00
CA LEU A 94 6.34 3.37 12.34
C LEU A 94 6.62 4.67 13.10
N ASN A 95 7.30 5.63 12.47
CA ASN A 95 7.71 6.86 13.14
C ASN A 95 6.54 7.83 13.36
N ALA A 96 5.66 7.98 12.37
CA ALA A 96 4.57 8.94 12.39
C ALA A 96 3.43 8.50 13.32
N TYR A 97 3.09 7.21 13.34
CA TYR A 97 1.89 6.72 14.01
C TYR A 97 2.16 5.82 15.23
N ILE A 98 3.24 5.05 15.21
CA ILE A 98 3.46 4.02 16.23
C ILE A 98 4.39 4.52 17.33
N LEU A 99 5.61 4.93 17.00
CA LEU A 99 6.63 5.33 17.98
C LEU A 99 6.30 6.67 18.65
N SER A 100 5.45 7.48 18.02
CA SER A 100 4.86 8.69 18.56
C SER A 100 3.66 8.43 19.49
N SER A 101 3.10 7.20 19.49
CA SER A 101 1.90 6.86 20.24
C SER A 101 2.15 6.85 21.75
N ALA A 102 1.24 7.50 22.49
CA ALA A 102 1.25 7.49 23.95
C ALA A 102 0.88 6.11 24.54
N ASP A 103 0.33 5.19 23.73
CA ASP A 103 -0.14 3.88 24.16
C ASP A 103 0.41 2.74 23.28
N ILE A 104 1.73 2.71 23.13
CA ILE A 104 2.47 1.65 22.39
C ILE A 104 2.07 0.22 22.81
N GLN A 105 1.59 0.05 24.03
CA GLN A 105 1.17 -1.23 24.58
C GLN A 105 -0.19 -1.70 24.06
N ASN A 106 -0.90 -0.90 23.27
CA ASN A 106 -2.12 -1.31 22.58
C ASN A 106 -2.03 -1.14 21.05
N GLU A 107 -0.87 -0.73 20.54
CA GLU A 107 -0.59 -0.60 19.11
C GLU A 107 -0.30 -1.96 18.45
N PRO A 108 -0.60 -2.14 17.15
CA PRO A 108 -1.25 -1.17 16.28
C PRO A 108 -2.76 -1.14 16.53
N SER A 109 -3.30 0.07 16.68
CA SER A 109 -4.75 0.33 16.67
C SER A 109 -5.36 0.03 15.30
N ASP A 110 -6.69 -0.08 15.22
CA ASP A 110 -7.37 -0.38 13.96
C ASP A 110 -7.16 0.74 12.93
N ILE A 111 -7.18 2.00 13.38
CA ILE A 111 -6.86 3.17 12.55
C ILE A 111 -5.43 3.10 12.00
N HIS A 112 -4.46 2.69 12.83
CA HIS A 112 -3.07 2.58 12.39
C HIS A 112 -2.86 1.41 11.43
N MET A 113 -3.62 0.32 11.56
CA MET A 113 -3.62 -0.75 10.56
C MET A 113 -4.24 -0.29 9.23
N GLU A 114 -5.36 0.45 9.28
CA GLU A 114 -6.01 1.04 8.10
C GLU A 114 -5.05 1.98 7.33
N LYS A 115 -4.23 2.77 8.04
CA LYS A 115 -3.17 3.59 7.41
C LYS A 115 -2.13 2.73 6.67
N LEU A 116 -1.68 1.64 7.29
CA LEU A 116 -0.70 0.74 6.69
C LEU A 116 -1.29 -0.02 5.48
N GLU A 117 -2.56 -0.40 5.55
CA GLU A 117 -3.32 -0.99 4.44
C GLU A 117 -3.47 -0.01 3.27
N ALA A 118 -3.76 1.26 3.55
CA ALA A 118 -3.84 2.29 2.52
C ALA A 118 -2.48 2.56 1.86
N MET A 119 -1.39 2.51 2.62
CA MET A 119 -0.03 2.55 2.07
C MET A 119 0.27 1.32 1.20
N GLN A 120 -0.17 0.12 1.61
CA GLN A 120 -0.07 -1.08 0.80
C GLN A 120 -0.86 -0.95 -0.52
N ALA A 121 -2.08 -0.43 -0.45
CA ALA A 121 -2.92 -0.15 -1.61
C ALA A 121 -2.22 0.80 -2.59
N LEU A 122 -1.64 1.90 -2.09
CA LEU A 122 -0.87 2.83 -2.91
C LEU A 122 0.30 2.14 -3.63
N LEU A 123 1.10 1.32 -2.93
CA LEU A 123 2.23 0.60 -3.53
C LEU A 123 1.80 -0.43 -4.58
N GLN A 124 0.56 -0.93 -4.49
CA GLN A 124 -0.02 -1.87 -5.46
C GLN A 124 -0.82 -1.18 -6.58
N GLY A 125 -0.95 0.15 -6.53
CA GLY A 125 -1.76 0.91 -7.47
C GLY A 125 -3.27 0.70 -7.30
N ASP A 126 -3.71 0.35 -6.09
CA ASP A 126 -5.11 0.16 -5.72
C ASP A 126 -5.72 1.47 -5.17
N ASP A 127 -7.04 1.62 -5.26
CA ASP A 127 -7.79 2.83 -4.90
C ASP A 127 -8.18 2.89 -3.42
N GLN A 128 -7.98 1.81 -2.66
CA GLN A 128 -8.31 1.70 -1.22
C GLN A 128 -7.36 2.52 -0.33
N THR A 129 -7.30 3.83 -0.55
CA THR A 129 -6.38 4.79 0.09
C THR A 129 -7.07 5.81 0.99
N ASP A 130 -8.36 5.62 1.29
CA ASP A 130 -9.21 6.55 2.05
C ASP A 130 -8.69 6.89 3.45
N ALA A 131 -7.87 6.01 4.04
CA ALA A 131 -7.27 6.27 5.34
C ALA A 131 -6.17 7.34 5.28
N LEU A 132 -5.59 7.65 4.12
CA LEU A 132 -4.49 8.61 3.99
C LEU A 132 -4.97 10.06 4.04
N GLU A 133 -4.32 10.85 4.89
CA GLU A 133 -4.57 12.28 5.05
C GLU A 133 -3.64 13.13 4.20
N ALA A 134 -3.92 14.43 4.11
CA ALA A 134 -3.13 15.35 3.31
C ALA A 134 -1.63 15.38 3.70
N GLU A 135 -1.29 15.14 4.96
CA GLU A 135 0.10 15.04 5.41
C GLU A 135 0.75 13.72 4.97
N ASP A 136 0.01 12.60 5.02
CA ASP A 136 0.47 11.31 4.47
C ASP A 136 0.84 11.44 3.00
N TRP A 137 -0.05 12.04 2.21
CA TRP A 137 0.15 12.19 0.78
C TRP A 137 1.42 12.98 0.46
N LYS A 138 1.71 14.04 1.22
CA LYS A 138 2.92 14.84 1.06
C LYS A 138 4.17 14.06 1.42
N GLU A 139 4.16 13.35 2.54
CA GLU A 139 5.33 12.58 2.97
C GLU A 139 5.59 11.40 2.05
N LEU A 140 4.54 10.67 1.64
CA LEU A 140 4.65 9.59 0.67
C LEU A 140 5.15 10.08 -0.70
N CYS A 141 4.71 11.26 -1.16
CA CYS A 141 5.24 11.88 -2.36
C CYS A 141 6.73 12.23 -2.21
N SER A 142 7.14 12.78 -1.07
CA SER A 142 8.55 13.05 -0.75
C SER A 142 9.40 11.77 -0.78
N ILE A 143 8.91 10.70 -0.16
CA ILE A 143 9.57 9.39 -0.15
C ILE A 143 9.72 8.83 -1.56
N VAL A 144 8.66 8.83 -2.38
CA VAL A 144 8.73 8.35 -3.77
C VAL A 144 9.70 9.18 -4.61
N ASN A 145 9.75 10.50 -4.42
CA ASN A 145 10.70 11.36 -5.11
C ASN A 145 12.15 11.09 -4.69
N ALA A 146 12.40 10.72 -3.43
CA ALA A 146 13.73 10.37 -2.94
C ALA A 146 14.24 9.05 -3.56
N GLU A 147 13.33 8.09 -3.77
CA GLU A 147 13.64 6.77 -4.34
C GLU A 147 13.51 6.72 -5.87
N ALA A 148 13.19 7.86 -6.52
CA ALA A 148 12.80 7.91 -7.93
C ALA A 148 13.85 7.34 -8.91
N GLU A 149 15.14 7.42 -8.57
CA GLU A 149 16.23 6.89 -9.41
C GLU A 149 16.21 5.37 -9.51
N ASP A 150 15.76 4.68 -8.47
CA ASP A 150 15.77 3.22 -8.34
C ASP A 150 14.41 2.58 -8.70
N LEU A 151 13.37 3.40 -8.88
CA LEU A 151 12.04 2.92 -9.23
C LEU A 151 11.90 2.61 -10.73
N PRO A 152 11.17 1.54 -11.09
CA PRO A 152 10.74 1.34 -12.47
C PRO A 152 9.98 2.57 -12.98
N MET A 153 10.41 3.12 -14.12
CA MET A 153 9.85 4.35 -14.70
C MET A 153 8.32 4.32 -14.80
N ASP A 154 7.78 3.17 -15.14
CA ASP A 154 6.34 2.96 -15.27
C ASP A 154 5.61 3.13 -13.94
N LEU A 155 6.10 2.48 -12.89
CA LEU A 155 5.55 2.61 -11.55
C LEU A 155 5.70 4.04 -11.02
N LEU A 156 6.84 4.69 -11.27
CA LEU A 156 7.06 6.08 -10.90
C LEU A 156 6.02 6.99 -11.57
N ASN A 157 5.76 6.81 -12.87
CA ASN A 157 4.75 7.60 -13.57
C ASN A 157 3.34 7.39 -12.99
N ASP A 158 2.99 6.16 -12.63
CA ASP A 158 1.69 5.85 -12.02
C ASP A 158 1.55 6.49 -10.65
N LEU A 159 2.56 6.35 -9.77
CA LEU A 159 2.57 6.98 -8.45
C LEU A 159 2.50 8.51 -8.54
N MET A 160 3.25 9.11 -9.45
CA MET A 160 3.22 10.56 -9.66
C MET A 160 1.86 11.05 -10.15
N ALA A 161 1.15 10.28 -10.99
CA ALA A 161 -0.20 10.60 -11.40
C ALA A 161 -1.17 10.60 -10.19
N VAL A 162 -1.07 9.59 -9.31
CA VAL A 162 -1.85 9.53 -8.08
C VAL A 162 -1.55 10.75 -7.18
N PHE A 163 -0.28 11.09 -6.96
CA PHE A 163 0.07 12.25 -6.12
C PHE A 163 -0.45 13.58 -6.68
N LEU A 164 -0.48 13.75 -8.01
CA LEU A 164 -1.09 14.91 -8.68
C LEU A 164 -2.58 15.03 -8.40
N ASP A 165 -3.32 13.92 -8.47
CA ASP A 165 -4.76 13.91 -8.20
C ASP A 165 -5.08 14.26 -6.74
N HIS A 166 -4.19 13.88 -5.81
CA HIS A 166 -4.31 14.18 -4.38
C HIS A 166 -3.70 15.54 -3.97
N GLN A 167 -3.23 16.37 -4.91
CA GLN A 167 -2.60 17.68 -4.65
C GLN A 167 -1.43 17.61 -3.67
N ALA A 168 -0.64 16.54 -3.74
CA ALA A 168 0.48 16.28 -2.85
C ALA A 168 1.78 16.96 -3.32
N PHE A 169 1.82 18.29 -3.27
CA PHE A 169 3.00 19.12 -3.64
C PHE A 169 3.18 20.32 -2.70
#